data_AF-A0A7C7HQA8-F1
#
_entry.id   AF-A0A7C7HQA8-F1
#
_cell.length_a   1.000
_cell.length_b   1.000
_cell.length_c   1.000
_cell.angle_alpha   90.00
_cell.angle_beta   90.00
_cell.angle_gamma   90.00
#
_symmetry.space_group_name_H-M   'P 1'
#
loop_
_entity.id
_entity.type
_entity.pdbx_description
1 polymer ?
#
loop_
_entity_poly.entity_id
_entity_poly.type
_entity_poly.pdbx_seq_one_letter_code
_entity_poly.pdbx_strand_id
1 'polypeptide(L)'
;MSKPASLFLSILLLLLVSGPVSANEWEMATEAYRNKDYTAALSIWQRLAEEGDRDAQYAVGVIHYKGQGVRKDLESALEWFQKAADHGHRDAMFNLGVAAWEGKGLPKSYATAVKWWKKAAAKGDPASQYNLGLAYSLGKGAEQDDDKAQALLASAADSGHAGARRALPALQNRIATQATLSAGVGTSETRTKDDVTTPTDTASAPSKSNVANTNASKTSAADDPQDYTAGIISVEAASLRIAPKHSATVLDILTLGTPIKIVSATDDWAQIDAPAGSLAWVFGKYVSGHTDQATIRGAGVRARSKPGTGVGSTVITKLKAGERVRVLKTAGKWKLIATSIKTWLPTSNFEMLDTPTKSWHARWVSTSQSRIQGNKRSTQPSTKTAPVADTVDDDNIGQKPRAALVRTLSSEVLGTARSNAPILAFITRGTPVRVLSERGAYVSVQIPNGLAVWVYGKLIEDMGKIAVVNTPNVRARSMPSTGADSGVLGQLRKGQKISIISRQGEWTRLRALNSVAGWMRRDQLDILDTVTAEWTEKWSRARASIRR
;
A
#
# COMPACT_ATOMS: atom_id res chain seq x y z
N MET A 1 -56.06 -70.72 8.88
CA MET A 1 -56.95 -70.12 7.87
C MET A 1 -56.24 -68.92 7.25
N SER A 2 -56.00 -69.04 5.94
CA SER A 2 -55.82 -68.00 4.91
C SER A 2 -55.22 -66.62 5.25
N LYS A 3 -54.04 -66.33 4.66
CA LYS A 3 -53.76 -65.04 4.00
C LYS A 3 -54.49 -64.98 2.65
N PRO A 4 -54.73 -63.79 2.08
CA PRO A 4 -53.79 -63.14 1.12
C PRO A 4 -53.71 -61.61 1.37
N ALA A 5 -53.00 -60.72 0.67
CA ALA A 5 -51.80 -60.65 -0.18
C ALA A 5 -51.65 -59.16 -0.59
N SER A 6 -50.41 -58.67 -0.70
CA SER A 6 -49.94 -57.53 -1.51
C SER A 6 -50.75 -56.23 -1.64
N LEU A 7 -50.17 -55.15 -1.11
CA LEU A 7 -49.84 -53.99 -1.96
C LEU A 7 -48.40 -53.56 -1.65
N PHE A 8 -47.55 -53.81 -2.63
CA PHE A 8 -46.16 -53.39 -2.74
C PHE A 8 -46.07 -51.87 -2.95
N LEU A 9 -44.88 -51.34 -2.64
CA LEU A 9 -44.20 -50.21 -3.28
C LEU A 9 -44.27 -48.83 -2.57
N SER A 10 -43.07 -48.33 -2.23
CA SER A 10 -42.70 -46.91 -2.02
C SER A 10 -43.01 -46.37 -0.60
N ILE A 11 -42.09 -46.05 0.32
CA ILE A 11 -40.69 -45.60 0.26
C ILE A 11 -40.02 -46.02 1.58
N LEU A 12 -39.17 -47.05 1.51
CA LEU A 12 -38.03 -47.22 2.40
C LEU A 12 -36.80 -46.79 1.58
N LEU A 13 -36.56 -45.48 1.47
CA LEU A 13 -35.28 -44.93 1.05
C LEU A 13 -35.23 -43.41 1.28
N LEU A 14 -34.90 -42.97 2.49
CA LEU A 14 -34.15 -41.70 2.68
C LEU A 14 -33.38 -41.71 4.02
N LEU A 15 -32.67 -42.82 4.27
CA LEU A 15 -31.55 -42.88 5.19
C LEU A 15 -30.30 -43.12 4.33
N LEU A 16 -29.82 -42.04 3.73
CA LEU A 16 -28.60 -41.84 2.92
C LEU A 16 -28.73 -40.37 2.45
N VAL A 17 -27.95 -39.36 2.82
CA VAL A 17 -26.56 -39.27 3.28
C VAL A 17 -26.49 -37.97 4.09
N SER A 18 -26.44 -38.04 5.42
CA SER A 18 -25.98 -36.91 6.24
C SER A 18 -24.46 -36.98 6.39
N GLY A 19 -23.77 -36.91 5.24
CA GLY A 19 -22.42 -36.34 5.21
C GLY A 19 -22.52 -34.84 5.50
N PRO A 20 -21.42 -34.16 5.90
CA PRO A 20 -21.50 -32.76 6.30
C PRO A 20 -21.82 -31.90 5.08
N VAL A 21 -23.10 -31.59 4.89
CA VAL A 21 -23.58 -30.65 3.86
C VAL A 21 -22.85 -29.29 4.01
N SER A 22 -22.49 -28.91 5.25
CA SER A 22 -21.74 -27.69 5.57
C SER A 22 -20.29 -27.66 5.09
N ALA A 23 -19.59 -28.80 5.01
CA ALA A 23 -18.19 -28.83 4.60
C ALA A 23 -18.02 -28.47 3.12
N ASN A 24 -18.97 -28.94 2.29
CA ASN A 24 -18.98 -28.64 0.86
C ASN A 24 -19.32 -27.15 0.61
N GLU A 25 -20.26 -26.59 1.38
CA GLU A 25 -20.65 -25.19 1.23
C GLU A 25 -19.55 -24.22 1.69
N TRP A 26 -18.86 -24.52 2.79
CA TRP A 26 -17.71 -23.75 3.23
C TRP A 26 -16.59 -23.73 2.20
N GLU A 27 -16.26 -24.90 1.62
CA GLU A 27 -15.24 -25.02 0.58
C GLU A 27 -15.65 -24.28 -0.69
N MET A 28 -16.91 -24.40 -1.13
CA MET A 28 -17.47 -23.65 -2.25
C MET A 28 -17.38 -22.13 -2.02
N ALA A 29 -17.74 -21.64 -0.83
CA ALA A 29 -17.64 -20.22 -0.50
C ALA A 29 -16.19 -19.73 -0.47
N THR A 30 -15.29 -20.54 0.10
CA THR A 30 -13.85 -20.25 0.15
C THR A 30 -13.24 -20.21 -1.25
N GLU A 31 -13.63 -21.14 -2.12
CA GLU A 31 -13.15 -21.20 -3.50
C GLU A 31 -13.72 -20.04 -4.33
N ALA A 32 -15.00 -19.71 -4.18
CA ALA A 32 -15.59 -18.51 -4.77
C ALA A 32 -14.84 -17.24 -4.32
N TYR A 33 -14.52 -17.12 -3.03
CA TYR A 33 -13.76 -16.01 -2.49
C TYR A 33 -12.33 -15.95 -3.06
N ARG A 34 -11.64 -17.08 -3.20
CA ARG A 34 -10.30 -17.17 -3.84
C ARG A 34 -10.35 -16.74 -5.31
N ASN A 35 -11.40 -17.14 -6.01
CA ASN A 35 -11.65 -16.76 -7.40
C ASN A 35 -12.22 -15.33 -7.54
N LYS A 36 -12.30 -14.58 -6.44
CA LYS A 36 -12.79 -13.19 -6.36
C LYS A 36 -14.27 -13.03 -6.71
N ASP A 37 -15.04 -14.12 -6.72
CA ASP A 37 -16.50 -14.08 -6.71
C ASP A 37 -17.00 -13.88 -5.27
N TYR A 38 -16.77 -12.66 -4.78
CA TYR A 38 -17.10 -12.30 -3.41
C TYR A 38 -18.62 -12.27 -3.16
N THR A 39 -19.42 -12.06 -4.20
CA THR A 39 -20.88 -12.10 -4.11
C THR A 39 -21.40 -13.50 -3.86
N ALA A 40 -20.88 -14.50 -4.57
CA ALA A 40 -21.22 -15.89 -4.32
C ALA A 40 -20.73 -16.34 -2.94
N ALA A 41 -19.48 -16.02 -2.59
CA ALA A 41 -18.92 -16.34 -1.27
C ALA A 41 -19.74 -15.73 -0.12
N LEU A 42 -20.09 -14.44 -0.24
CA LEU A 42 -20.90 -13.74 0.75
C LEU A 42 -22.27 -14.39 0.92
N SER A 43 -22.93 -14.78 -0.16
CA SER A 43 -24.27 -15.37 -0.10
C SER A 43 -24.30 -16.69 0.70
N ILE A 44 -23.24 -17.49 0.59
CA ILE A 44 -23.12 -18.76 1.30
C ILE A 44 -22.70 -18.51 2.75
N TRP A 45 -21.68 -17.69 2.98
CA TRP A 45 -21.22 -17.37 4.34
C TRP A 45 -22.26 -16.62 5.16
N GLN A 46 -23.11 -15.77 4.58
CA GLN A 46 -24.20 -15.13 5.31
C GLN A 46 -25.19 -16.14 5.87
N ARG A 47 -25.58 -17.13 5.07
CA ARG A 47 -26.48 -18.19 5.51
C ARG A 47 -25.88 -19.00 6.67
N LEU A 48 -24.64 -19.45 6.50
CA LEU A 48 -23.91 -20.17 7.56
C LEU A 48 -23.73 -19.31 8.82
N ALA A 49 -23.48 -18.02 8.65
CA ALA A 49 -23.32 -17.07 9.75
C ALA A 49 -24.62 -16.86 10.54
N GLU A 50 -25.77 -16.87 9.85
CA GLU A 50 -27.12 -16.82 10.43
C GLU A 50 -27.45 -18.12 11.18
N GLU A 51 -26.93 -19.25 10.73
CA GLU A 51 -27.02 -20.55 11.43
C GLU A 51 -26.10 -20.66 12.65
N GLY A 52 -25.27 -19.64 12.91
CA GLY A 52 -24.41 -19.57 14.08
C GLY A 52 -22.97 -20.01 13.85
N ASP A 53 -22.57 -20.29 12.59
CA ASP A 53 -21.18 -20.64 12.29
C ASP A 53 -20.25 -19.44 12.53
N ARG A 54 -19.34 -19.59 13.50
CA ARG A 54 -18.45 -18.51 13.93
C ARG A 54 -17.41 -18.12 12.89
N ASP A 55 -16.97 -19.07 12.05
CA ASP A 55 -15.95 -18.83 11.03
C ASP A 55 -16.60 -18.09 9.85
N ALA A 56 -17.87 -18.42 9.54
CA ALA A 56 -18.69 -17.71 8.57
C ALA A 56 -19.03 -16.29 9.05
N GLN A 57 -19.42 -16.12 10.32
CA GLN A 57 -19.62 -14.79 10.92
C GLN A 57 -18.36 -13.93 10.79
N TYR A 58 -17.18 -14.51 11.05
CA TYR A 58 -15.93 -13.81 10.83
C TYR A 58 -15.68 -13.48 9.36
N ALA A 59 -15.90 -14.42 8.44
CA ALA A 59 -15.71 -14.23 7.00
C ALA A 59 -16.64 -13.14 6.42
N VAL A 60 -17.90 -13.09 6.85
CA VAL A 60 -18.84 -12.00 6.51
C VAL A 60 -18.31 -10.66 7.04
N GLY A 61 -17.84 -10.62 8.29
CA GLY A 61 -17.19 -9.44 8.86
C GLY A 61 -15.99 -8.96 8.03
N VAL A 62 -15.14 -9.88 7.57
CA VAL A 62 -14.00 -9.57 6.68
C VAL A 62 -14.46 -8.99 5.34
N ILE A 63 -15.53 -9.54 4.75
CA ILE A 63 -16.09 -9.03 3.50
C ILE A 63 -16.56 -7.59 3.65
N HIS A 64 -17.32 -7.28 4.71
CA HIS A 64 -17.79 -5.91 4.99
C HIS A 64 -16.61 -4.97 5.31
N TYR A 65 -15.61 -5.45 6.05
CA TYR A 65 -14.40 -4.69 6.38
C TYR A 65 -13.59 -4.31 5.13
N LYS A 66 -13.47 -5.22 4.17
CA LYS A 66 -12.71 -5.03 2.93
C LYS A 66 -13.54 -4.41 1.80
N GLY A 67 -14.87 -4.42 1.88
CA GLY A 67 -15.75 -4.01 0.78
C GLY A 67 -15.63 -4.92 -0.45
N GLN A 68 -15.47 -6.23 -0.23
CA GLN A 68 -15.31 -7.21 -1.30
C GLN A 68 -16.68 -7.73 -1.74
N GLY A 69 -17.14 -7.35 -2.93
CA GLY A 69 -18.48 -7.73 -3.41
C GLY A 69 -19.64 -6.94 -2.77
N VAL A 70 -19.36 -6.13 -1.75
CA VAL A 70 -20.31 -5.20 -1.10
C VAL A 70 -19.64 -3.85 -0.85
N ARG A 71 -20.45 -2.84 -0.53
CA ARG A 71 -19.91 -1.57 -0.03
C ARG A 71 -19.16 -1.83 1.28
N LYS A 72 -17.96 -1.28 1.41
CA LYS A 72 -17.21 -1.29 2.67
C LYS A 72 -18.05 -0.67 3.78
N ASP A 73 -18.22 -1.41 4.87
CA ASP A 73 -18.98 -1.00 6.04
C ASP A 73 -18.26 -1.51 7.30
N LEU A 74 -17.68 -0.58 8.06
CA LEU A 74 -16.93 -0.92 9.27
C LEU A 74 -17.85 -1.25 10.43
N GLU A 75 -19.03 -0.64 10.51
CA GLU A 75 -19.99 -0.89 11.58
C GLU A 75 -20.55 -2.30 11.45
N SER A 76 -21.01 -2.67 10.25
CA SER A 76 -21.45 -4.05 9.98
C SER A 76 -20.32 -5.07 10.20
N ALA A 77 -19.09 -4.74 9.81
CA ALA A 77 -17.95 -5.64 10.04
C ALA A 77 -17.73 -5.91 11.54
N LEU A 78 -17.81 -4.87 12.37
CA LEU A 78 -17.64 -4.98 13.82
C LEU A 78 -18.79 -5.74 14.48
N GLU A 79 -20.02 -5.57 14.01
CA GLU A 79 -21.16 -6.37 14.47
C GLU A 79 -20.96 -7.87 14.18
N TRP A 80 -20.48 -8.20 12.99
CA TRP A 80 -20.19 -9.60 12.62
C TRP A 80 -18.99 -10.16 13.40
N PHE A 81 -17.93 -9.37 13.60
CA PHE A 81 -16.84 -9.76 14.48
C PHE A 81 -17.28 -9.95 15.93
N GLN A 82 -18.21 -9.13 16.41
CA GLN A 82 -18.79 -9.29 17.75
C GLN A 82 -19.53 -10.62 17.87
N LYS A 83 -20.41 -10.95 16.92
CA LYS A 83 -21.10 -12.26 16.87
C LYS A 83 -20.12 -13.43 16.84
N ALA A 84 -19.11 -13.36 15.97
CA ALA A 84 -18.08 -14.40 15.86
C ALA A 84 -17.28 -14.55 17.17
N ALA A 85 -16.91 -13.43 17.81
CA ALA A 85 -16.20 -13.42 19.07
C ALA A 85 -17.04 -13.98 20.22
N ASP A 86 -18.35 -13.71 20.25
CA ASP A 86 -19.26 -14.28 21.24
C ASP A 86 -19.39 -15.81 21.09
N HIS A 87 -19.26 -16.34 19.86
CA HIS A 87 -19.10 -17.78 19.58
C HIS A 87 -17.64 -18.28 19.65
N GLY A 88 -16.73 -17.49 20.19
CA GLY A 88 -15.37 -17.92 20.52
C GLY A 88 -14.33 -17.81 19.39
N HIS A 89 -14.63 -17.10 18.29
CA HIS A 89 -13.68 -16.89 17.19
C HIS A 89 -12.52 -15.98 17.60
N ARG A 90 -11.29 -16.49 17.52
CA ARG A 90 -10.09 -15.83 18.07
C ARG A 90 -9.71 -14.57 17.31
N ASP A 91 -9.67 -14.62 15.99
CA ASP A 91 -9.26 -13.47 15.17
C ASP A 91 -10.29 -12.33 15.24
N ALA A 92 -11.55 -12.68 15.53
CA ALA A 92 -12.62 -11.70 15.69
C ALA A 92 -12.42 -10.93 17.00
N MET A 93 -12.10 -11.64 18.10
CA MET A 93 -11.69 -11.02 19.37
C MET A 93 -10.45 -10.14 19.19
N PHE A 94 -9.44 -10.61 18.46
CA PHE A 94 -8.25 -9.79 18.15
C PHE A 94 -8.61 -8.50 17.43
N ASN A 95 -9.42 -8.59 16.36
CA ASN A 95 -9.85 -7.44 15.56
C ASN A 95 -10.70 -6.44 16.36
N LEU A 96 -11.60 -6.90 17.23
CA LEU A 96 -12.35 -6.05 18.16
C LEU A 96 -11.40 -5.33 19.13
N GLY A 97 -10.36 -6.01 19.59
CA GLY A 97 -9.31 -5.43 20.42
C GLY A 97 -8.56 -4.30 19.70
N VAL A 98 -8.16 -4.53 18.46
CA VAL A 98 -7.49 -3.52 17.61
C VAL A 98 -8.43 -2.34 17.33
N ALA A 99 -9.68 -2.59 16.96
CA ALA A 99 -10.68 -1.55 16.69
C ALA A 99 -10.89 -0.64 17.90
N ALA A 100 -11.02 -1.22 19.10
CA ALA A 100 -11.13 -0.46 20.35
C ALA A 100 -9.85 0.29 20.72
N TRP A 101 -8.67 -0.28 20.46
CA TRP A 101 -7.38 0.39 20.72
C TRP A 101 -7.19 1.63 19.87
N GLU A 102 -7.58 1.55 18.59
CA GLU A 102 -7.40 2.61 17.61
C GLU A 102 -8.57 3.60 17.56
N GLY A 103 -9.76 3.20 18.04
CA GLY A 103 -10.98 3.99 17.94
C GLY A 103 -11.61 3.94 16.54
N LYS A 104 -11.46 2.82 15.84
CA LYS A 104 -12.00 2.63 14.48
C LYS A 104 -13.34 1.91 14.55
N GLY A 105 -14.43 2.63 14.27
CA GLY A 105 -15.80 2.08 14.30
C GLY A 105 -16.32 1.74 15.70
N LEU A 106 -15.45 1.68 16.71
CA LEU A 106 -15.79 1.67 18.14
C LEU A 106 -15.19 2.90 18.82
N PRO A 107 -15.79 3.39 19.92
CA PRO A 107 -15.15 4.36 20.80
C PRO A 107 -13.77 3.87 21.25
N LYS A 108 -12.77 4.75 21.15
CA LYS A 108 -11.40 4.42 21.55
C LYS A 108 -11.34 4.10 23.05
N SER A 109 -10.93 2.89 23.38
CA SER A 109 -10.80 2.41 24.76
C SER A 109 -9.72 1.35 24.87
N TYR A 110 -8.60 1.73 25.48
CA TYR A 110 -7.50 0.80 25.78
C TYR A 110 -7.95 -0.33 26.72
N ALA A 111 -8.84 -0.04 27.68
CA ALA A 111 -9.38 -1.05 28.58
C ALA A 111 -10.26 -2.07 27.83
N THR A 112 -11.06 -1.62 26.86
CA THR A 112 -11.87 -2.52 26.01
C THR A 112 -10.96 -3.36 25.12
N ALA A 113 -9.90 -2.77 24.55
CA ALA A 113 -8.91 -3.50 23.77
C ALA A 113 -8.25 -4.63 24.58
N VAL A 114 -7.78 -4.31 25.79
CA VAL A 114 -7.19 -5.27 26.72
C VAL A 114 -8.18 -6.38 27.08
N LYS A 115 -9.46 -6.07 27.31
CA LYS A 115 -10.50 -7.09 27.59
C LYS A 115 -10.61 -8.11 26.44
N TRP A 116 -10.63 -7.63 25.20
CA TRP A 116 -10.72 -8.50 24.02
C TRP A 116 -9.44 -9.31 23.79
N TRP A 117 -8.27 -8.68 23.88
CA TRP A 117 -7.00 -9.39 23.75
C TRP A 117 -6.76 -10.42 24.87
N LYS A 118 -7.24 -10.17 26.10
CA LYS A 118 -7.24 -11.20 27.16
C LYS A 118 -8.03 -12.44 26.77
N LYS A 119 -9.24 -12.26 26.22
CA LYS A 119 -10.08 -13.39 25.76
C LYS A 119 -9.40 -14.17 24.62
N ALA A 120 -8.83 -13.48 23.64
CA ALA A 120 -8.14 -14.10 22.52
C ALA A 120 -6.83 -14.80 22.93
N ALA A 121 -6.02 -14.15 23.78
CA ALA A 121 -4.77 -14.69 24.31
C ALA A 121 -5.00 -15.95 25.16
N ALA A 122 -6.10 -16.01 25.93
CA ALA A 122 -6.50 -17.21 26.67
C ALA A 122 -6.84 -18.40 25.75
N LYS A 123 -7.17 -18.13 24.48
CA LYS A 123 -7.38 -19.15 23.44
C LYS A 123 -6.14 -19.39 22.56
N GLY A 124 -4.98 -18.89 23.01
CA GLY A 124 -3.69 -19.11 22.37
C GLY A 124 -3.42 -18.26 21.13
N ASP A 125 -4.09 -17.11 20.94
CA ASP A 125 -3.78 -16.21 19.83
C ASP A 125 -2.46 -15.44 20.08
N PRO A 126 -1.38 -15.69 19.30
CA PRO A 126 -0.07 -15.09 19.57
C PRO A 126 -0.04 -13.57 19.33
N ALA A 127 -0.87 -13.06 18.41
CA ALA A 127 -0.95 -11.64 18.12
C ALA A 127 -1.60 -10.86 19.30
N SER A 128 -2.66 -11.42 19.89
CA SER A 128 -3.27 -10.89 21.10
C SER A 128 -2.37 -11.00 22.32
N GLN A 129 -1.65 -12.11 22.49
CA GLN A 129 -0.64 -12.25 23.56
C GLN A 129 0.43 -11.15 23.43
N TYR A 130 0.93 -10.89 22.22
CA TYR A 130 1.88 -9.81 21.97
C TYR A 130 1.30 -8.42 22.32
N ASN A 131 0.12 -8.08 21.81
CA ASN A 131 -0.51 -6.78 22.07
C ASN A 131 -0.85 -6.59 23.55
N LEU A 132 -1.31 -7.64 24.22
CA LEU A 132 -1.56 -7.63 25.66
C LEU A 132 -0.26 -7.47 26.45
N GLY A 133 0.83 -8.13 26.04
CA GLY A 133 2.15 -7.97 26.64
C GLY A 133 2.69 -6.54 26.52
N LEU A 134 2.51 -5.90 25.37
CA LEU A 134 2.83 -4.48 25.21
C LEU A 134 1.94 -3.56 26.05
N ALA A 135 0.65 -3.87 26.17
CA ALA A 135 -0.28 -3.10 26.99
C ALA A 135 0.13 -3.12 28.47
N TYR A 136 0.52 -4.29 28.99
CA TYR A 136 1.07 -4.44 30.34
C TYR A 136 2.44 -3.75 30.50
N SER A 137 3.35 -3.87 29.54
CA SER A 137 4.67 -3.19 29.60
C SER A 137 4.55 -1.66 29.62
N LEU A 138 3.50 -1.11 28.99
CA LEU A 138 3.29 0.33 28.86
C LEU A 138 2.26 0.91 29.85
N GLY A 139 1.61 0.07 30.67
CA GLY A 139 0.51 0.49 31.54
C GLY A 139 -0.69 1.10 30.78
N LYS A 140 -1.00 0.58 29.58
CA LYS A 140 -2.05 1.14 28.71
C LYS A 140 -3.28 0.23 28.70
N GLY A 141 -4.36 0.70 29.33
CA GLY A 141 -5.62 -0.08 29.43
C GLY A 141 -5.58 -1.22 30.45
N ALA A 142 -4.42 -1.46 31.04
CA ALA A 142 -4.17 -2.25 32.23
C ALA A 142 -3.08 -1.54 33.04
N GLU A 143 -2.99 -1.83 34.34
CA GLU A 143 -1.85 -1.42 35.16
C GLU A 143 -0.53 -1.97 34.59
N GLN A 144 0.56 -1.21 34.73
CA GLN A 144 1.85 -1.66 34.24
C GLN A 144 2.31 -2.88 35.03
N ASP A 145 2.68 -3.95 34.33
CA ASP A 145 3.10 -5.21 34.94
C ASP A 145 4.11 -5.89 34.02
N ASP A 146 5.40 -5.72 34.34
CA ASP A 146 6.49 -6.17 33.48
C ASP A 146 6.66 -7.70 33.51
N ASP A 147 6.26 -8.37 34.59
CA ASP A 147 6.29 -9.83 34.70
C ASP A 147 5.20 -10.46 33.81
N LYS A 148 3.97 -9.94 33.88
CA LYS A 148 2.90 -10.36 32.96
C LYS A 148 3.26 -10.04 31.51
N ALA A 149 3.84 -8.87 31.27
CA ALA A 149 4.30 -8.50 29.93
C ALA A 149 5.35 -9.48 29.40
N GLN A 150 6.33 -9.83 30.23
CA GLN A 150 7.39 -10.77 29.87
C GLN A 150 6.83 -12.16 29.56
N ALA A 151 5.96 -12.70 30.43
CA ALA A 151 5.35 -14.01 30.24
C ALA A 151 4.52 -14.09 28.94
N LEU A 152 3.72 -13.06 28.66
CA LEU A 152 2.91 -12.99 27.44
C LEU A 152 3.76 -12.85 26.19
N LEU A 153 4.81 -12.02 26.22
CA LEU A 153 5.73 -11.85 25.10
C LEU A 153 6.56 -13.12 24.86
N ALA A 154 6.97 -13.84 25.90
CA ALA A 154 7.63 -15.13 25.77
C ALA A 154 6.70 -16.18 25.13
N SER A 155 5.47 -16.32 25.64
CA SER A 155 4.49 -17.26 25.07
C SER A 155 4.17 -16.96 23.60
N ALA A 156 4.02 -15.68 23.23
CA ALA A 156 3.82 -15.28 21.85
C ALA A 156 5.06 -15.57 20.98
N ALA A 157 6.25 -15.32 21.51
CA ALA A 157 7.52 -15.58 20.83
C ALA A 157 7.73 -17.08 20.53
N ASP A 158 7.43 -17.94 21.52
CA ASP A 158 7.48 -19.40 21.41
C ASP A 158 6.47 -19.91 20.38
N SER A 159 5.32 -19.25 20.29
CA SER A 159 4.29 -19.50 19.27
C SER A 159 4.63 -18.90 17.90
N GLY A 160 5.85 -18.41 17.70
CA GLY A 160 6.34 -17.93 16.41
C GLY A 160 6.12 -16.45 16.14
N HIS A 161 5.53 -15.66 17.05
CA HIS A 161 5.21 -14.26 16.81
C HIS A 161 6.47 -13.37 16.75
N ALA A 162 6.84 -12.93 15.54
CA ALA A 162 8.06 -12.18 15.29
C ALA A 162 8.15 -10.85 16.06
N GLY A 163 7.02 -10.16 16.25
CA GLY A 163 6.98 -8.93 17.06
C GLY A 163 7.37 -9.20 18.52
N ALA A 164 6.96 -10.34 19.06
CA ALA A 164 7.20 -10.69 20.45
C ALA A 164 8.66 -11.11 20.67
N ARG A 165 9.23 -11.91 19.77
CA ARG A 165 10.67 -12.25 19.76
C ARG A 165 11.56 -11.01 19.79
N ARG A 166 11.18 -9.94 19.09
CA ARG A 166 11.93 -8.67 19.05
C ARG A 166 11.72 -7.80 20.29
N ALA A 167 10.51 -7.79 20.84
CA ALA A 167 10.16 -6.94 21.99
C ALA A 167 10.69 -7.51 23.32
N LEU A 168 10.78 -8.84 23.45
CA LEU A 168 11.14 -9.52 24.69
C LEU A 168 12.55 -9.14 25.21
N PRO A 169 13.64 -9.11 24.41
CA PRO A 169 14.96 -8.70 24.89
C PRO A 169 15.00 -7.25 25.37
N ALA A 170 14.26 -6.34 24.71
CA ALA A 170 14.19 -4.94 25.10
C ALA A 170 13.49 -4.77 26.45
N LEU A 171 12.42 -5.54 26.70
CA LEU A 171 11.74 -5.58 28.00
C LEU A 171 12.65 -6.14 29.09
N GLN A 172 13.33 -7.27 28.82
CA GLN A 172 14.29 -7.89 29.75
C GLN A 172 15.40 -6.92 30.17
N ASN A 173 16.00 -6.21 29.21
CA ASN A 173 17.02 -5.21 29.50
C ASN A 173 16.49 -4.05 30.34
N ARG A 174 15.24 -3.60 30.09
CA ARG A 174 14.60 -2.55 30.88
C ARG A 174 14.37 -2.99 32.33
N ILE A 175 13.85 -4.20 32.54
CA ILE A 175 13.64 -4.80 33.86
C ILE A 175 14.98 -4.90 34.60
N ALA A 176 16.01 -5.45 33.94
CA ALA A 176 17.35 -5.59 34.52
C ALA A 176 17.97 -4.23 34.90
N THR A 177 17.77 -3.20 34.08
CA THR A 177 18.27 -1.84 34.37
C THR A 177 17.51 -1.19 35.54
N GLN A 178 16.21 -1.42 35.66
CA GLN A 178 15.42 -0.92 36.80
C GLN A 178 15.82 -1.62 38.11
N ALA A 179 16.15 -2.92 38.04
CA ALA A 179 16.67 -3.67 39.19
C ALA A 179 18.05 -3.16 39.64
N THR A 180 18.96 -2.82 38.71
CA THR A 180 20.28 -2.27 39.08
C THR A 180 20.21 -0.83 39.58
N LEU A 181 19.30 0.00 39.05
CA LEU A 181 19.06 1.36 39.53
C LEU A 181 18.43 1.38 40.92
N SER A 182 17.51 0.46 41.23
CA SER A 182 16.94 0.33 42.57
C SER A 182 17.95 -0.23 43.59
N ALA A 183 18.90 -1.06 43.16
CA ALA A 183 20.01 -1.52 44.00
C ALA A 183 21.10 -0.44 44.22
N GLY A 184 21.36 0.42 43.24
CA GLY A 184 22.39 1.48 43.30
C GLY A 184 22.02 2.71 44.14
N VAL A 185 20.76 2.86 44.55
CA VAL A 185 20.28 3.95 45.42
C VAL A 185 20.42 3.59 46.92
N GLY A 186 20.95 2.41 47.24
CA GLY A 186 21.03 1.86 48.60
C GLY A 186 22.38 1.96 49.32
N THR A 187 23.33 2.80 48.91
CA THR A 187 24.56 3.04 49.69
C THR A 187 25.00 4.51 49.62
N SER A 188 24.46 5.32 50.54
CA SER A 188 25.11 6.55 50.96
C SER A 188 25.91 6.22 52.22
N GLU A 189 27.21 6.00 52.07
CA GLU A 189 28.14 6.06 53.20
C GLU A 189 29.29 7.02 52.88
N THR A 190 29.27 8.11 53.63
CA THR A 190 30.33 9.05 53.97
C THR A 190 31.76 8.50 53.86
N ARG A 191 32.66 9.24 53.19
CA ARG A 191 34.04 9.31 53.64
C ARG A 191 34.71 10.63 53.31
N THR A 192 35.36 11.14 54.34
CA THR A 192 36.05 12.42 54.52
C THR A 192 37.32 12.54 53.69
N LYS A 193 37.64 13.82 53.39
CA LYS A 193 38.99 14.36 53.16
C LYS A 193 40.03 13.68 54.06
N ASP A 194 41.09 13.14 53.47
CA ASP A 194 42.45 13.62 53.65
C ASP A 194 43.46 12.70 52.94
N ASP A 195 44.53 13.35 52.50
CA ASP A 195 45.89 12.86 52.33
C ASP A 195 46.46 12.63 50.92
N VAL A 196 47.62 13.27 50.78
CA VAL A 196 48.50 13.43 49.65
C VAL A 196 49.62 12.40 49.80
N THR A 197 49.98 11.67 48.75
CA THR A 197 51.39 11.42 48.33
C THR A 197 51.46 10.44 47.15
N THR A 198 52.21 10.84 46.13
CA THR A 198 52.96 9.99 45.18
C THR A 198 54.46 10.13 45.52
N PRO A 199 55.43 9.39 44.93
CA PRO A 199 55.37 8.32 43.90
C PRO A 199 56.25 7.08 44.22
N THR A 200 56.28 6.07 43.34
CA THR A 200 57.48 5.58 42.58
C THR A 200 57.33 4.11 42.11
N ASP A 201 57.52 3.93 40.80
CA ASP A 201 57.96 2.78 39.98
C ASP A 201 57.78 1.32 40.43
N THR A 202 57.17 0.51 39.56
CA THR A 202 57.93 -0.54 38.84
C THR A 202 57.23 -0.96 37.54
N ALA A 203 58.03 -1.09 36.48
CA ALA A 203 57.66 -1.48 35.14
C ALA A 203 57.24 -2.94 35.00
N SER A 204 56.35 -3.23 34.04
CA SER A 204 56.57 -4.26 33.00
C SER A 204 55.39 -4.34 32.02
N ALA A 205 55.63 -3.91 30.78
CA ALA A 205 55.02 -4.48 29.59
C ALA A 205 56.15 -5.14 28.78
N PRO A 206 55.87 -6.28 28.12
CA PRO A 206 55.86 -6.28 26.65
C PRO A 206 54.73 -7.20 26.13
N SER A 207 54.31 -7.24 24.87
CA SER A 207 54.84 -6.76 23.60
C SER A 207 53.72 -6.72 22.55
N LYS A 208 53.83 -5.77 21.63
CA LYS A 208 53.18 -5.78 20.31
C LYS A 208 53.82 -6.86 19.44
N SER A 209 53.03 -7.55 18.63
CA SER A 209 53.47 -8.06 17.33
C SER A 209 52.51 -7.57 16.25
N ASN A 210 53.03 -6.66 15.41
CA ASN A 210 52.43 -6.20 14.18
C ASN A 210 53.05 -6.97 13.01
N VAL A 211 52.34 -6.96 11.88
CA VAL A 211 52.78 -7.24 10.50
C VAL A 211 52.66 -8.69 10.02
N ALA A 212 51.62 -8.97 9.25
CA ALA A 212 51.76 -9.18 7.80
C ALA A 212 50.40 -9.15 7.10
N ASN A 213 50.28 -8.16 6.22
CA ASN A 213 49.22 -7.97 5.26
C ASN A 213 49.28 -9.09 4.20
N THR A 214 48.22 -9.87 4.06
CA THR A 214 47.95 -10.61 2.82
C THR A 214 46.54 -10.27 2.34
N ASN A 215 46.51 -9.58 1.21
CA ASN A 215 45.31 -9.38 0.41
C ASN A 215 44.76 -10.74 -0.01
N ALA A 216 43.63 -11.13 0.55
CA ALA A 216 42.71 -12.07 -0.06
C ALA A 216 41.28 -11.54 0.12
N SER A 217 40.71 -11.15 -1.01
CA SER A 217 39.31 -10.81 -1.23
C SER A 217 38.36 -11.67 -0.39
N LYS A 218 37.81 -11.13 0.70
CA LYS A 218 36.59 -11.67 1.33
C LYS A 218 35.41 -10.81 0.91
N THR A 219 34.81 -11.28 -0.17
CA THR A 219 33.43 -11.07 -0.60
C THR A 219 32.48 -11.01 0.62
N SER A 220 31.54 -10.07 0.56
CA SER A 220 30.43 -9.85 1.49
C SER A 220 29.95 -11.10 2.23
N ALA A 221 30.07 -11.09 3.56
CA ALA A 221 29.31 -12.00 4.41
C ALA A 221 27.82 -11.70 4.19
N ALA A 222 27.11 -12.72 3.70
CA ALA A 222 25.71 -12.68 3.34
C ALA A 222 24.83 -12.41 4.57
N ASP A 223 23.86 -11.52 4.39
CA ASP A 223 22.65 -11.41 5.21
C ASP A 223 22.02 -12.80 5.38
N ASP A 224 22.04 -13.35 6.59
CA ASP A 224 21.29 -14.55 6.97
C ASP A 224 19.77 -14.21 6.96
N PRO A 225 18.86 -15.05 6.44
CA PRO A 225 17.55 -14.63 5.95
C PRO A 225 16.43 -14.58 7.02
N GLN A 226 16.70 -14.14 8.25
CA GLN A 226 15.74 -14.30 9.37
C GLN A 226 15.12 -13.01 9.96
N ASP A 227 15.62 -11.80 9.64
CA ASP A 227 15.29 -10.60 10.45
C ASP A 227 14.38 -9.54 9.81
N TYR A 228 13.84 -9.77 8.61
CA TYR A 228 12.98 -8.79 7.94
C TYR A 228 11.65 -9.37 7.48
N THR A 229 10.58 -8.58 7.64
CA THR A 229 9.28 -8.89 7.02
C THR A 229 9.41 -8.61 5.52
N ALA A 230 9.20 -9.63 4.70
CA ALA A 230 9.30 -9.49 3.26
C ALA A 230 7.95 -9.09 2.66
N GLY A 231 7.99 -8.32 1.59
CA GLY A 231 6.83 -8.05 0.76
C GLY A 231 7.18 -8.06 -0.71
N ILE A 232 6.16 -8.11 -1.53
CA ILE A 232 6.25 -7.96 -2.98
C ILE A 232 5.22 -6.90 -3.38
N ILE A 233 5.65 -5.93 -4.17
CA ILE A 233 4.71 -4.96 -4.76
C ILE A 233 3.65 -5.71 -5.58
N SER A 234 2.39 -5.53 -5.22
CA SER A 234 1.22 -6.24 -5.78
C SER A 234 0.40 -5.37 -6.73
N VAL A 235 0.78 -4.09 -6.87
CA VAL A 235 0.21 -3.17 -7.86
C VAL A 235 1.21 -2.82 -8.93
N GLU A 236 0.70 -2.47 -10.11
CA GLU A 236 1.53 -2.14 -11.27
C GLU A 236 2.51 -0.98 -10.98
N ALA A 237 2.10 0.04 -10.23
CA ALA A 237 2.96 1.17 -9.84
C ALA A 237 2.70 1.64 -8.40
N ALA A 238 3.66 1.39 -7.52
CA ALA A 238 3.60 1.77 -6.11
C ALA A 238 4.45 3.03 -5.86
N SER A 239 3.79 4.16 -5.60
CA SER A 239 4.48 5.44 -5.33
C SER A 239 5.11 5.45 -3.94
N LEU A 240 6.45 5.34 -3.88
CA LEU A 240 7.23 5.44 -2.66
C LEU A 240 7.32 6.89 -2.20
N ARG A 241 6.91 7.16 -0.97
CA ARG A 241 6.73 8.53 -0.45
C ARG A 241 7.58 8.79 0.77
N ILE A 242 7.80 10.07 1.03
CA ILE A 242 8.56 10.53 2.19
C ILE A 242 7.78 10.49 3.51
N ALA A 243 6.45 10.48 3.44
CA ALA A 243 5.56 10.50 4.60
C ALA A 243 4.30 9.68 4.30
N PRO A 244 3.61 9.17 5.35
CA PRO A 244 2.43 8.33 5.21
C PRO A 244 1.17 9.16 4.88
N LYS A 245 1.16 9.81 3.72
CA LYS A 245 0.00 10.54 3.18
C LYS A 245 0.06 10.67 1.65
N HIS A 246 -1.08 10.66 0.98
CA HIS A 246 -1.15 10.72 -0.48
C HIS A 246 -0.66 12.04 -1.10
N SER A 247 -0.63 13.13 -0.33
CA SER A 247 -0.07 14.42 -0.76
C SER A 247 1.45 14.51 -0.57
N ALA A 248 2.09 13.54 0.08
CA ALA A 248 3.53 13.54 0.32
C ALA A 248 4.32 13.37 -0.98
N THR A 249 5.48 14.02 -1.07
CA THR A 249 6.38 13.92 -2.22
C THR A 249 6.72 12.47 -2.54
N VAL A 250 6.52 12.09 -3.80
CA VAL A 250 6.94 10.79 -4.34
C VAL A 250 8.43 10.84 -4.63
N LEU A 251 9.16 9.90 -4.05
CA LEU A 251 10.61 9.75 -4.20
C LEU A 251 10.95 8.78 -5.33
N ASP A 252 10.14 7.73 -5.48
CA ASP A 252 10.36 6.67 -6.44
C ASP A 252 9.04 5.96 -6.77
N ILE A 253 9.03 5.15 -7.83
CA ILE A 253 7.92 4.29 -8.21
C ILE A 253 8.45 2.87 -8.31
N LEU A 254 7.93 1.98 -7.46
CA LEU A 254 8.24 0.55 -7.49
C LEU A 254 7.21 -0.18 -8.36
N THR A 255 7.64 -1.15 -9.16
CA THR A 255 6.75 -1.88 -10.08
C THR A 255 6.29 -3.20 -9.49
N LEU A 256 5.17 -3.75 -9.99
CA LEU A 256 4.69 -5.08 -9.64
C LEU A 256 5.82 -6.12 -9.61
N GLY A 257 5.84 -6.97 -8.59
CA GLY A 257 6.86 -8.01 -8.43
C GLY A 257 8.18 -7.52 -7.82
N THR A 258 8.34 -6.22 -7.57
CA THR A 258 9.53 -5.67 -6.90
C THR A 258 9.53 -6.20 -5.45
N PRO A 259 10.58 -6.91 -5.01
CA PRO A 259 10.70 -7.30 -3.62
C PRO A 259 10.91 -6.04 -2.76
N ILE A 260 10.34 -5.99 -1.55
CA ILE A 260 10.50 -4.93 -0.56
C ILE A 260 10.74 -5.49 0.85
N LYS A 261 11.60 -4.85 1.63
CA LYS A 261 11.70 -5.14 3.06
C LYS A 261 10.73 -4.23 3.80
N ILE A 262 9.83 -4.79 4.61
CA ILE A 262 8.85 -4.04 5.39
C ILE A 262 9.43 -3.83 6.79
N VAL A 263 9.59 -2.56 7.17
CA VAL A 263 10.16 -2.14 8.46
C VAL A 263 9.06 -2.05 9.51
N SER A 264 7.93 -1.47 9.15
CA SER A 264 6.71 -1.43 9.97
C SER A 264 5.49 -1.22 9.08
N ALA A 265 4.32 -1.69 9.49
CA ALA A 265 3.07 -1.50 8.76
C ALA A 265 1.95 -1.06 9.70
N THR A 266 1.14 -0.12 9.22
CA THR A 266 -0.17 0.30 9.78
C THR A 266 -1.21 0.07 8.69
N ASP A 267 -2.51 0.11 8.99
CA ASP A 267 -3.56 -0.23 8.03
C ASP A 267 -3.50 0.48 6.68
N ASP A 268 -3.07 1.74 6.64
CA ASP A 268 -3.05 2.54 5.42
C ASP A 268 -1.64 2.70 4.84
N TRP A 269 -0.61 2.58 5.67
CA TRP A 269 0.77 2.88 5.29
C TRP A 269 1.77 1.94 5.94
N ALA A 270 2.74 1.49 5.16
CA ALA A 270 3.91 0.80 5.67
C ALA A 270 5.18 1.59 5.42
N GLN A 271 6.02 1.61 6.45
CA GLN A 271 7.40 2.01 6.32
C GLN A 271 8.18 0.85 5.71
N ILE A 272 8.87 1.11 4.61
CA ILE A 272 9.57 0.08 3.86
C ILE A 272 11.02 0.51 3.59
N ASP A 273 11.86 -0.49 3.34
CA ASP A 273 13.14 -0.33 2.68
C ASP A 273 12.98 -0.88 1.25
N ALA A 274 13.43 -0.09 0.28
CA ALA A 274 13.30 -0.36 -1.15
C ALA A 274 14.63 -0.90 -1.69
N PRO A 275 14.63 -1.71 -2.77
CA PRO A 275 15.88 -2.29 -3.26
C PRO A 275 16.79 -1.18 -3.79
N ALA A 276 18.06 -1.22 -3.36
CA ALA A 276 19.06 -0.15 -3.47
C ALA A 276 18.86 1.09 -2.57
N GLY A 277 17.94 1.05 -1.60
CA GLY A 277 17.66 2.14 -0.67
C GLY A 277 16.82 3.27 -1.27
N SER A 278 16.54 4.30 -0.46
CA SER A 278 15.77 5.46 -0.91
C SER A 278 16.66 6.43 -1.69
N LEU A 279 16.14 6.95 -2.80
CA LEU A 279 16.89 7.81 -3.70
C LEU A 279 16.72 9.30 -3.35
N ALA A 280 17.83 10.03 -3.25
CA ALA A 280 17.79 11.47 -3.00
C ALA A 280 18.93 12.23 -3.70
N TRP A 281 18.68 13.49 -4.03
CA TRP A 281 19.67 14.38 -4.64
C TRP A 281 20.36 15.25 -3.58
N VAL A 282 21.69 15.22 -3.56
CA VAL A 282 22.52 16.04 -2.69
C VAL A 282 23.46 16.89 -3.53
N PHE A 283 23.74 18.11 -3.09
CA PHE A 283 24.70 18.96 -3.78
C PHE A 283 26.11 18.38 -3.62
N GLY A 284 26.80 18.15 -4.74
CA GLY A 284 28.00 17.34 -4.81
C GLY A 284 29.14 17.83 -3.92
N LYS A 285 29.22 19.14 -3.63
CA LYS A 285 30.23 19.70 -2.71
C LYS A 285 30.19 19.13 -1.30
N TYR A 286 29.05 18.59 -0.89
CA TYR A 286 28.85 18.00 0.44
C TYR A 286 29.08 16.48 0.47
N VAL A 287 29.48 15.88 -0.64
CA VAL A 287 29.73 14.44 -0.75
C VAL A 287 31.22 14.22 -1.01
N SER A 288 31.90 13.50 -0.12
CA SER A 288 33.28 13.08 -0.34
C SER A 288 33.33 11.67 -0.90
N GLY A 289 34.23 11.40 -1.83
CA GLY A 289 34.43 10.07 -2.38
C GLY A 289 33.53 9.79 -3.59
N HIS A 290 33.67 8.58 -4.12
CA HIS A 290 32.97 8.10 -5.29
C HIS A 290 32.26 6.78 -4.96
N THR A 291 31.24 6.43 -5.75
CA THR A 291 30.53 5.15 -5.71
C THR A 291 30.06 4.76 -4.29
N ASP A 292 30.52 3.62 -3.76
CA ASP A 292 29.94 2.91 -2.61
C ASP A 292 30.52 3.36 -1.26
N GLN A 293 31.54 4.21 -1.29
CA GLN A 293 32.28 4.65 -0.11
C GLN A 293 32.17 6.16 0.11
N ALA A 294 31.13 6.79 -0.44
CA ALA A 294 30.96 8.22 -0.27
C ALA A 294 30.47 8.57 1.14
N THR A 295 30.86 9.74 1.64
CA THR A 295 30.41 10.25 2.94
C THR A 295 29.96 11.69 2.85
N ILE A 296 29.06 12.10 3.74
CA ILE A 296 28.56 13.47 3.80
C ILE A 296 29.50 14.35 4.64
N ARG A 297 30.03 15.44 4.06
CA ARG A 297 31.01 16.34 4.70
C ARG A 297 30.42 17.43 5.60
N GLY A 298 29.09 17.60 5.62
CA GLY A 298 28.44 18.69 6.36
C GLY A 298 27.34 18.19 7.29
N ALA A 299 27.18 18.85 8.44
CA ALA A 299 26.06 18.59 9.33
C ALA A 299 24.79 19.23 8.76
N GLY A 300 23.71 18.45 8.68
CA GLY A 300 22.40 18.94 8.24
C GLY A 300 22.28 19.17 6.73
N VAL A 301 23.06 18.45 5.92
CA VAL A 301 23.07 18.60 4.45
C VAL A 301 21.72 18.23 3.86
N ARG A 302 21.09 19.19 3.18
CA ARG A 302 19.74 19.03 2.60
C ARG A 302 19.78 18.08 1.40
N ALA A 303 19.16 16.92 1.54
CA ALA A 303 18.87 16.01 0.44
C ALA A 303 17.49 16.34 -0.14
N ARG A 304 17.32 16.20 -1.46
CA ARG A 304 16.18 16.74 -2.21
C ARG A 304 15.58 15.75 -3.20
N SER A 305 14.32 15.95 -3.56
CA SER A 305 13.58 15.08 -4.50
C SER A 305 14.03 15.19 -5.94
N LYS A 306 14.53 16.37 -6.34
CA LYS A 306 15.07 16.63 -7.67
C LYS A 306 16.30 17.53 -7.56
N PRO A 307 17.23 17.49 -8.51
CA PRO A 307 18.37 18.39 -8.50
C PRO A 307 17.89 19.83 -8.70
N GLY A 308 18.25 20.74 -7.79
CA GLY A 308 17.87 22.15 -7.83
C GLY A 308 17.36 22.68 -6.49
N THR A 309 17.19 23.99 -6.40
CA THR A 309 16.63 24.67 -5.21
C THR A 309 15.32 25.40 -5.49
N GLY A 310 14.86 25.40 -6.73
CA GLY A 310 13.64 26.09 -7.18
C GLY A 310 12.36 25.29 -7.00
N VAL A 311 11.26 25.83 -7.55
CA VAL A 311 9.91 25.27 -7.49
C VAL A 311 9.90 23.83 -8.02
N GLY A 312 9.38 22.89 -7.23
CA GLY A 312 9.33 21.46 -7.57
C GLY A 312 10.50 20.61 -7.02
N SER A 313 11.50 21.22 -6.37
CA SER A 313 12.52 20.49 -5.60
C SER A 313 12.34 20.69 -4.10
N THR A 314 11.83 19.65 -3.44
CA THR A 314 11.55 19.67 -1.99
C THR A 314 12.72 19.09 -1.23
N VAL A 315 13.05 19.68 -0.08
CA VAL A 315 13.98 19.07 0.87
C VAL A 315 13.31 17.84 1.47
N ILE A 316 13.90 16.68 1.23
CA ILE A 316 13.45 15.39 1.74
C ILE A 316 13.94 15.24 3.18
N THR A 317 15.24 15.34 3.39
CA THR A 317 15.84 15.16 4.71
C THR A 317 17.09 16.01 4.87
N LYS A 318 17.64 15.99 6.07
CA LYS A 318 18.95 16.53 6.40
C LYS A 318 19.86 15.38 6.81
N LEU A 319 20.93 15.17 6.05
CA LEU A 319 21.93 14.14 6.30
C LEU A 319 22.94 14.62 7.34
N LYS A 320 23.48 13.70 8.13
CA LYS A 320 24.48 14.01 9.16
C LYS A 320 25.88 14.02 8.57
N ALA A 321 26.78 14.78 9.19
CA ALA A 321 28.20 14.69 8.85
C ALA A 321 28.72 13.28 9.13
N GLY A 322 29.53 12.73 8.23
CA GLY A 322 30.08 11.37 8.32
C GLY A 322 29.12 10.26 7.89
N GLU A 323 27.86 10.57 7.55
CA GLU A 323 26.90 9.56 7.08
C GLU A 323 27.39 8.93 5.77
N ARG A 324 27.47 7.58 5.75
CA ARG A 324 27.87 6.83 4.55
C ARG A 324 26.71 6.78 3.57
N VAL A 325 27.00 7.11 2.31
CA VAL A 325 26.02 7.13 1.22
C VAL A 325 26.64 6.49 -0.02
N ARG A 326 25.82 5.94 -0.91
CA ARG A 326 26.28 5.45 -2.21
C ARG A 326 25.90 6.43 -3.31
N VAL A 327 26.86 6.93 -4.07
CA VAL A 327 26.62 7.82 -5.22
C VAL A 327 26.29 6.98 -6.45
N LEU A 328 25.07 7.14 -6.96
CA LEU A 328 24.57 6.41 -8.12
C LEU A 328 24.76 7.17 -9.43
N LYS A 329 24.59 8.50 -9.39
CA LYS A 329 24.68 9.36 -10.58
C LYS A 329 25.14 10.75 -10.20
N THR A 330 25.92 11.40 -11.08
CA THR A 330 26.21 12.83 -10.98
C THR A 330 25.52 13.55 -12.14
N ALA A 331 24.81 14.64 -11.86
CA ALA A 331 24.16 15.49 -12.84
C ALA A 331 24.49 16.96 -12.51
N GLY A 332 25.44 17.53 -13.25
CA GLY A 332 25.98 18.86 -12.95
C GLY A 332 26.56 18.91 -11.53
N LYS A 333 26.14 19.91 -10.75
CA LYS A 333 26.58 20.10 -9.35
C LYS A 333 25.87 19.17 -8.34
N TRP A 334 25.00 18.26 -8.80
CA TRP A 334 24.19 17.40 -7.93
C TRP A 334 24.58 15.93 -8.09
N LYS A 335 24.49 15.18 -7.00
CA LYS A 335 24.71 13.73 -6.95
C LYS A 335 23.42 13.06 -6.49
N LEU A 336 22.94 12.08 -7.24
CA LEU A 336 21.91 11.15 -6.80
C LEU A 336 22.58 10.10 -5.92
N ILE A 337 22.06 9.94 -4.72
CA ILE A 337 22.57 9.00 -3.73
C ILE A 337 21.48 8.02 -3.32
N ALA A 338 21.89 6.81 -2.96
CA ALA A 338 21.10 5.90 -2.16
C ALA A 338 21.34 6.19 -0.67
N THR A 339 20.26 6.23 0.10
CA THR A 339 20.25 6.53 1.54
C THR A 339 19.14 5.74 2.24
N SER A 340 19.30 5.49 3.53
CA SER A 340 18.35 4.73 4.36
C SER A 340 17.21 5.61 4.91
N ILE A 341 16.77 6.60 4.14
CA ILE A 341 15.64 7.46 4.55
C ILE A 341 14.40 6.60 4.74
N LYS A 342 13.67 6.86 5.82
CA LYS A 342 12.37 6.24 6.07
C LYS A 342 11.41 6.61 4.94
N THR A 343 10.93 5.60 4.23
CA THR A 343 9.96 5.79 3.14
C THR A 343 8.73 4.96 3.35
N TRP A 344 7.64 5.41 2.74
CA TRP A 344 6.30 4.95 3.02
C TRP A 344 5.59 4.55 1.74
N LEU A 345 4.90 3.42 1.79
CA LEU A 345 3.99 2.93 0.76
C LEU A 345 2.59 2.71 1.35
N PRO A 346 1.53 2.94 0.57
CA PRO A 346 0.22 2.43 0.95
C PRO A 346 0.30 0.91 1.09
N THR A 347 -0.26 0.37 2.17
CA THR A 347 -0.35 -1.09 2.41
C THR A 347 -1.09 -1.83 1.31
N SER A 348 -2.05 -1.17 0.64
CA SER A 348 -2.74 -1.71 -0.53
C SER A 348 -1.85 -1.98 -1.74
N ASN A 349 -0.60 -1.51 -1.72
CA ASN A 349 0.29 -1.56 -2.88
C ASN A 349 1.24 -2.77 -2.87
N PHE A 350 1.23 -3.58 -1.82
CA PHE A 350 2.11 -4.74 -1.72
C PHE A 350 1.45 -5.88 -0.94
N GLU A 351 1.87 -7.10 -1.26
CA GLU A 351 1.54 -8.30 -0.51
C GLU A 351 2.68 -8.57 0.47
N MET A 352 2.33 -8.75 1.75
CA MET A 352 3.27 -9.22 2.76
C MET A 352 3.44 -10.73 2.59
N LEU A 353 4.67 -11.22 2.71
CA LEU A 353 4.96 -12.64 2.64
C LEU A 353 5.06 -13.21 4.06
N ASP A 354 4.39 -14.33 4.28
CA ASP A 354 4.36 -15.02 5.58
C ASP A 354 5.74 -15.58 5.97
N THR A 355 6.59 -15.94 4.99
CA THR A 355 7.97 -16.37 5.23
C THR A 355 8.90 -15.93 4.09
N PRO A 356 9.96 -15.15 4.37
CA PRO A 356 10.96 -14.79 3.36
C PRO A 356 11.70 -16.03 2.85
N THR A 357 11.59 -16.33 1.55
CA THR A 357 12.34 -17.46 0.95
C THR A 357 13.76 -17.04 0.55
N LYS A 358 14.70 -18.00 0.51
CA LYS A 358 16.06 -17.75 -0.02
C LYS A 358 16.03 -17.21 -1.46
N SER A 359 15.09 -17.68 -2.28
CA SER A 359 14.88 -17.21 -3.65
C SER A 359 14.35 -15.77 -3.70
N TRP A 360 13.50 -15.36 -2.75
CA TRP A 360 13.10 -13.96 -2.60
C TRP A 360 14.31 -13.07 -2.26
N HIS A 361 15.16 -13.51 -1.32
CA HIS A 361 16.36 -12.75 -0.94
C HIS A 361 17.32 -12.57 -2.12
N ALA A 362 17.57 -13.63 -2.89
CA ALA A 362 18.37 -13.57 -4.10
C ALA A 362 17.78 -12.57 -5.13
N ARG A 363 16.45 -12.55 -5.29
CA ARG A 363 15.76 -11.56 -6.14
C ARG A 363 15.90 -10.13 -5.61
N TRP A 364 15.84 -9.94 -4.30
CA TRP A 364 16.04 -8.63 -3.65
C TRP A 364 17.46 -8.09 -3.90
N VAL A 365 18.48 -8.94 -3.73
CA VAL A 365 19.88 -8.58 -4.00
C VAL A 365 20.09 -8.27 -5.48
N SER A 366 19.59 -9.12 -6.38
CA SER A 366 19.69 -8.93 -7.84
C SER A 366 18.97 -7.65 -8.31
N THR A 367 17.78 -7.37 -7.78
CA THR A 367 17.02 -6.14 -8.07
C THR A 367 17.73 -4.89 -7.55
N SER A 368 18.37 -5.00 -6.39
CA SER A 368 19.20 -3.91 -5.85
C SER A 368 20.39 -3.61 -6.77
N GLN A 369 21.07 -4.65 -7.26
CA GLN A 369 22.19 -4.52 -8.20
C GLN A 369 21.77 -3.95 -9.57
N SER A 370 20.63 -4.41 -10.14
CA SER A 370 20.14 -3.91 -11.43
C SER A 370 19.70 -2.45 -11.36
N ARG A 371 19.06 -2.03 -10.28
CA ARG A 371 18.71 -0.62 -10.01
C ARG A 371 19.93 0.29 -9.89
N ILE A 372 21.06 -0.24 -9.43
CA ILE A 372 22.33 0.48 -9.38
C ILE A 372 22.93 0.61 -10.80
N GLN A 373 22.80 -0.42 -11.66
CA GLN A 373 23.47 -0.49 -12.97
C GLN A 373 22.68 0.18 -14.13
N GLY A 374 21.35 0.18 -14.10
CA GLY A 374 20.46 0.44 -15.26
C GLY A 374 20.28 1.89 -15.75
N ASN A 375 21.25 2.80 -15.58
CA ASN A 375 21.08 4.22 -15.93
C ASN A 375 22.03 4.76 -17.02
N LYS A 376 22.57 3.90 -17.89
CA LYS A 376 23.23 4.31 -19.15
C LYS A 376 22.19 4.36 -20.28
N ARG A 377 21.95 5.58 -20.82
CA ARG A 377 21.06 5.88 -21.95
C ARG A 377 21.51 5.18 -23.24
N SER A 378 20.55 4.77 -24.07
CA SER A 378 20.72 4.63 -25.53
C SER A 378 19.86 5.67 -26.24
N THR A 379 20.39 6.23 -27.33
CA THR A 379 19.96 7.41 -28.08
C THR A 379 19.64 7.09 -29.54
N GLN A 380 18.92 8.02 -30.19
CA GLN A 380 18.75 8.26 -31.64
C GLN A 380 17.48 7.70 -32.33
N PRO A 381 17.04 8.31 -33.47
CA PRO A 381 16.72 9.73 -33.66
C PRO A 381 15.38 9.96 -34.42
N SER A 382 14.92 11.20 -34.40
CA SER A 382 13.67 11.73 -34.96
C SER A 382 13.66 11.93 -36.48
N THR A 383 12.48 11.96 -37.11
CA THR A 383 12.18 12.90 -38.21
C THR A 383 10.73 13.42 -38.16
N LYS A 384 10.64 14.75 -38.37
CA LYS A 384 9.47 15.65 -38.54
C LYS A 384 8.62 15.23 -39.77
N THR A 385 7.34 15.61 -39.92
CA THR A 385 6.85 16.97 -40.30
C THR A 385 5.32 17.12 -40.07
N ALA A 386 4.87 18.36 -39.83
CA ALA A 386 3.49 18.84 -39.61
C ALA A 386 2.88 19.44 -40.91
N PRO A 387 1.79 20.25 -40.93
CA PRO A 387 0.48 20.27 -40.24
C PRO A 387 -0.72 20.27 -41.26
N VAL A 388 -2.01 20.32 -40.87
CA VAL A 388 -2.97 21.46 -41.10
C VAL A 388 -4.42 21.02 -40.71
N ALA A 389 -5.20 21.95 -40.16
CA ALA A 389 -6.65 21.89 -39.79
C ALA A 389 -7.55 22.18 -41.03
N ASP A 390 -8.83 21.85 -41.18
CA ASP A 390 -10.04 22.08 -40.37
C ASP A 390 -11.26 21.36 -41.06
N THR A 391 -12.42 21.39 -40.38
CA THR A 391 -13.82 21.14 -40.79
C THR A 391 -14.46 19.74 -40.67
N VAL A 392 -15.78 19.80 -40.44
CA VAL A 392 -16.73 18.87 -39.83
C VAL A 392 -17.80 18.53 -40.89
N ASP A 393 -18.10 17.24 -41.11
CA ASP A 393 -19.44 16.61 -41.09
C ASP A 393 -19.48 15.25 -41.82
N ASP A 394 -20.48 14.45 -41.44
CA ASP A 394 -20.79 13.06 -41.80
C ASP A 394 -20.71 12.72 -43.30
N ASP A 395 -19.76 11.86 -43.64
CA ASP A 395 -19.91 10.55 -44.30
C ASP A 395 -18.59 10.17 -45.00
N ASN A 396 -18.27 8.88 -44.97
CA ASN A 396 -17.25 8.21 -45.81
C ASN A 396 -15.76 8.19 -45.36
N ILE A 397 -15.25 6.95 -45.28
CA ILE A 397 -13.90 6.44 -45.59
C ILE A 397 -12.72 7.41 -45.40
N GLY A 398 -11.85 7.11 -44.41
CA GLY A 398 -10.42 7.45 -44.55
C GLY A 398 -9.63 7.85 -43.30
N GLN A 399 -10.22 8.08 -42.13
CA GLN A 399 -9.43 8.34 -40.92
C GLN A 399 -9.38 7.11 -40.01
N LYS A 400 -8.19 6.48 -39.96
CA LYS A 400 -7.88 5.35 -39.08
C LYS A 400 -8.45 5.61 -37.68
N PRO A 401 -9.30 4.73 -37.13
CA PRO A 401 -9.70 4.85 -35.74
C PRO A 401 -8.46 4.64 -34.89
N ARG A 402 -7.94 5.72 -34.29
CA ARG A 402 -6.68 5.64 -33.55
C ARG A 402 -6.99 5.05 -32.19
N ALA A 403 -6.96 3.72 -32.09
CA ALA A 403 -6.98 3.02 -30.82
C ALA A 403 -5.60 3.06 -30.18
N ALA A 404 -5.55 3.00 -28.86
CA ALA A 404 -4.32 2.73 -28.15
C ALA A 404 -4.57 1.77 -27.00
N LEU A 405 -3.49 1.13 -26.58
CA LEU A 405 -3.40 0.49 -25.29
C LEU A 405 -2.53 1.35 -24.39
N VAL A 406 -2.91 1.44 -23.13
CA VAL A 406 -2.06 2.06 -22.13
C VAL A 406 -0.82 1.20 -21.96
N ARG A 407 0.35 1.78 -22.21
CA ARG A 407 1.64 1.10 -22.14
C ARG A 407 2.18 1.03 -20.72
N THR A 408 1.98 2.11 -19.96
CA THR A 408 2.56 2.27 -18.62
C THR A 408 1.60 1.81 -17.53
N LEU A 409 2.19 1.19 -16.53
CA LEU A 409 1.57 0.56 -15.35
C LEU A 409 0.60 1.47 -14.57
N SER A 410 0.85 2.77 -14.54
CA SER A 410 -0.12 3.76 -14.06
C SER A 410 0.04 5.03 -14.85
N SER A 411 -0.99 5.34 -15.63
CA SER A 411 -0.99 6.48 -16.54
C SER A 411 -2.05 7.48 -16.11
N GLU A 412 -1.65 8.74 -16.05
CA GLU A 412 -2.52 9.84 -15.62
C GLU A 412 -3.29 10.37 -16.80
N VAL A 413 -4.62 10.45 -16.65
CA VAL A 413 -5.48 11.18 -17.58
C VAL A 413 -5.70 12.56 -17.00
N LEU A 414 -5.13 13.55 -17.65
CA LEU A 414 -5.08 14.95 -17.25
C LEU A 414 -6.25 15.74 -17.84
N GLY A 415 -6.66 16.80 -17.18
CA GLY A 415 -7.69 17.70 -17.72
C GLY A 415 -7.21 18.57 -18.88
N THR A 416 -5.91 18.86 -18.94
CA THR A 416 -5.33 19.70 -20.00
C THR A 416 -3.96 19.15 -20.40
N ALA A 417 -3.50 19.46 -21.62
CA ALA A 417 -2.23 19.02 -22.18
C ALA A 417 -1.00 19.73 -21.55
N ARG A 418 -0.84 19.64 -20.22
CA ARG A 418 0.26 20.25 -19.45
C ARG A 418 0.58 19.39 -18.23
N SER A 419 1.83 19.40 -17.81
CA SER A 419 2.36 18.48 -16.79
C SER A 419 1.83 18.70 -15.37
N ASN A 420 1.23 19.87 -15.11
CA ASN A 420 0.64 20.24 -13.82
C ASN A 420 -0.90 20.33 -13.88
N ALA A 421 -1.52 19.78 -14.92
CA ALA A 421 -2.96 19.74 -15.05
C ALA A 421 -3.60 18.86 -13.95
N PRO A 422 -4.84 19.15 -13.52
CA PRO A 422 -5.59 18.26 -12.63
C PRO A 422 -5.74 16.86 -13.24
N ILE A 423 -5.53 15.84 -12.41
CA ILE A 423 -5.70 14.44 -12.80
C ILE A 423 -7.19 14.07 -12.67
N LEU A 424 -7.77 13.59 -13.76
CA LEU A 424 -9.17 13.20 -13.86
C LEU A 424 -9.39 11.71 -13.60
N ALA A 425 -8.42 10.89 -14.01
CA ALA A 425 -8.44 9.45 -13.82
C ALA A 425 -7.02 8.87 -13.84
N PHE A 426 -6.86 7.71 -13.20
CA PHE A 426 -5.71 6.84 -13.38
C PHE A 426 -6.15 5.63 -14.20
N ILE A 427 -5.34 5.24 -15.17
CA ILE A 427 -5.60 4.06 -15.99
C ILE A 427 -4.37 3.14 -16.03
N THR A 428 -4.64 1.85 -15.91
CA THR A 428 -3.62 0.80 -15.82
C THR A 428 -3.19 0.32 -17.20
N ARG A 429 -2.06 -0.38 -17.25
CA ARG A 429 -1.53 -0.94 -18.50
C ARG A 429 -2.57 -1.87 -19.16
N GLY A 430 -2.60 -1.88 -20.48
CA GLY A 430 -3.52 -2.71 -21.27
C GLY A 430 -4.96 -2.19 -21.33
N THR A 431 -5.28 -1.08 -20.64
CA THR A 431 -6.60 -0.43 -20.80
C THR A 431 -6.74 0.06 -22.25
N PRO A 432 -7.81 -0.32 -22.97
CA PRO A 432 -8.06 0.21 -24.30
C PRO A 432 -8.54 1.66 -24.19
N VAL A 433 -7.93 2.56 -24.97
CA VAL A 433 -8.35 3.96 -25.05
C VAL A 433 -8.54 4.38 -26.50
N ARG A 434 -9.51 5.27 -26.75
CA ARG A 434 -9.66 5.90 -28.07
C ARG A 434 -8.83 7.16 -28.11
N VAL A 435 -7.94 7.28 -29.07
CA VAL A 435 -7.17 8.49 -29.34
C VAL A 435 -8.00 9.39 -30.24
N LEU A 436 -8.15 10.64 -29.83
CA LEU A 436 -8.90 11.66 -30.55
C LEU A 436 -7.98 12.66 -31.26
N SER A 437 -6.94 13.12 -30.57
CA SER A 437 -5.99 14.08 -31.12
C SER A 437 -4.65 14.02 -30.39
N GLU A 438 -3.62 14.64 -30.97
CA GLU A 438 -2.30 14.75 -30.36
C GLU A 438 -1.87 16.22 -30.29
N ARG A 439 -1.21 16.60 -29.21
CA ARG A 439 -0.66 17.94 -28.98
C ARG A 439 0.67 17.85 -28.27
N GLY A 440 1.75 17.98 -29.04
CA GLY A 440 3.11 17.87 -28.51
C GLY A 440 3.34 16.52 -27.84
N ALA A 441 3.71 16.53 -26.56
CA ALA A 441 3.93 15.32 -25.77
C ALA A 441 2.63 14.67 -25.25
N TYR A 442 1.46 15.22 -25.56
CA TYR A 442 0.17 14.76 -25.04
C TYR A 442 -0.76 14.23 -26.12
N VAL A 443 -1.61 13.29 -25.75
CA VAL A 443 -2.62 12.64 -26.58
C VAL A 443 -3.96 12.79 -25.89
N SER A 444 -4.93 13.36 -26.58
CA SER A 444 -6.31 13.41 -26.13
C SER A 444 -6.93 12.03 -26.30
N VAL A 445 -7.53 11.50 -25.23
CA VAL A 445 -8.09 10.17 -25.17
C VAL A 445 -9.49 10.16 -24.56
N GLN A 446 -10.30 9.21 -25.01
CA GLN A 446 -11.46 8.72 -24.27
C GLN A 446 -11.11 7.38 -23.62
N ILE A 447 -11.48 7.26 -22.35
CA ILE A 447 -11.36 6.02 -21.60
C ILE A 447 -12.72 5.33 -21.53
N PRO A 448 -12.79 3.99 -21.48
CA PRO A 448 -14.05 3.26 -21.56
C PRO A 448 -14.97 3.62 -20.38
N ASN A 449 -14.38 3.96 -19.24
CA ASN A 449 -15.10 4.21 -17.99
C ASN A 449 -15.60 5.65 -17.84
N GLY A 450 -15.33 6.52 -18.81
CA GLY A 450 -15.60 7.95 -18.70
C GLY A 450 -14.73 8.68 -17.68
N LEU A 451 -14.78 10.00 -17.73
CA LEU A 451 -14.00 10.86 -16.85
C LEU A 451 -14.86 11.44 -15.74
N ALA A 452 -14.25 11.57 -14.56
CA ALA A 452 -14.84 12.30 -13.45
C ALA A 452 -14.67 13.79 -13.69
N VAL A 453 -15.79 14.51 -13.84
CA VAL A 453 -15.82 15.93 -14.15
C VAL A 453 -16.73 16.67 -13.17
N TRP A 454 -16.58 17.98 -13.09
CA TRP A 454 -17.36 18.84 -12.22
C TRP A 454 -18.30 19.73 -13.02
N VAL A 455 -19.54 19.82 -12.56
CA VAL A 455 -20.57 20.69 -13.12
C VAL A 455 -21.26 21.41 -11.98
N TYR A 456 -21.68 22.66 -12.22
CA TYR A 456 -22.41 23.43 -11.22
C TYR A 456 -23.83 22.85 -11.06
N GLY A 457 -24.25 22.58 -9.82
CA GLY A 457 -25.46 21.82 -9.50
C GLY A 457 -26.73 22.38 -10.14
N LYS A 458 -26.86 23.72 -10.25
CA LYS A 458 -28.01 24.37 -10.89
C LYS A 458 -28.17 24.05 -12.39
N LEU A 459 -27.13 23.52 -13.04
CA LEU A 459 -27.12 23.19 -14.47
C LEU A 459 -27.51 21.74 -14.76
N ILE A 460 -27.90 21.00 -13.72
CA ILE A 460 -28.37 19.64 -13.82
C ILE A 460 -29.63 19.47 -12.98
N GLU A 461 -30.50 18.60 -13.42
CA GLU A 461 -31.63 18.09 -12.67
C GLU A 461 -31.21 16.77 -12.02
N ASP A 462 -31.24 16.74 -10.69
CA ASP A 462 -30.79 15.60 -9.90
C ASP A 462 -31.92 14.58 -9.72
N MET A 463 -31.67 13.34 -10.13
CA MET A 463 -32.59 12.20 -9.99
C MET A 463 -31.97 11.11 -9.09
N GLY A 464 -31.14 11.49 -8.13
CA GLY A 464 -30.50 10.59 -7.16
C GLY A 464 -29.13 10.09 -7.60
N LYS A 465 -29.08 8.94 -8.28
CA LYS A 465 -27.82 8.35 -8.83
C LYS A 465 -27.50 8.84 -10.23
N ILE A 466 -28.48 9.43 -10.91
CA ILE A 466 -28.39 9.96 -12.26
C ILE A 466 -28.79 11.43 -12.21
N ALA A 467 -28.16 12.25 -13.03
CA ALA A 467 -28.58 13.61 -13.31
C ALA A 467 -28.90 13.76 -14.80
N VAL A 468 -29.81 14.67 -15.12
CA VAL A 468 -30.09 15.12 -16.49
C VAL A 468 -29.59 16.54 -16.64
N VAL A 469 -28.85 16.81 -17.70
CA VAL A 469 -28.38 18.18 -17.98
C VAL A 469 -29.58 19.04 -18.39
N ASN A 470 -29.89 20.09 -17.62
CA ASN A 470 -31.14 20.85 -17.79
C ASN A 470 -31.02 21.99 -18.81
N THR A 471 -29.80 22.42 -19.14
CA THR A 471 -29.49 23.55 -20.02
C THR A 471 -28.56 23.14 -21.16
N PRO A 472 -28.58 23.82 -22.32
CA PRO A 472 -27.65 23.53 -23.39
C PRO A 472 -26.22 24.00 -23.04
N ASN A 473 -25.22 23.33 -23.62
CA ASN A 473 -23.79 23.73 -23.59
C ASN A 473 -23.19 23.83 -22.18
N VAL A 474 -23.57 22.93 -21.27
CA VAL A 474 -23.08 22.93 -19.89
C VAL A 474 -21.60 22.55 -19.87
N ARG A 475 -20.76 23.46 -19.39
CA ARG A 475 -19.30 23.27 -19.34
C ARG A 475 -18.93 22.30 -18.23
N ALA A 476 -18.37 21.15 -18.61
CA ALA A 476 -17.73 20.21 -17.70
C ALA A 476 -16.32 20.70 -17.34
N ARG A 477 -15.96 20.64 -16.06
CA ARG A 477 -14.73 21.20 -15.53
C ARG A 477 -13.85 20.17 -14.82
N SER A 478 -12.56 20.46 -14.74
CA SER A 478 -11.60 19.60 -14.04
C SER A 478 -11.64 19.71 -12.52
N MET A 479 -12.14 20.83 -11.98
CA MET A 479 -12.24 21.11 -10.54
C MET A 479 -13.59 21.78 -10.22
N PRO A 480 -14.08 21.72 -8.97
CA PRO A 480 -15.31 22.41 -8.53
C PRO A 480 -15.06 23.91 -8.32
N SER A 481 -14.63 24.60 -9.38
CA SER A 481 -14.23 26.00 -9.36
C SER A 481 -14.43 26.60 -10.76
N THR A 482 -14.68 27.91 -10.83
CA THR A 482 -14.65 28.70 -12.07
C THR A 482 -13.29 29.38 -12.31
N GLY A 483 -12.36 29.28 -11.36
CA GLY A 483 -11.04 29.89 -11.41
C GLY A 483 -10.10 29.30 -12.47
N ALA A 484 -8.93 29.93 -12.61
CA ALA A 484 -7.92 29.58 -13.63
C ALA A 484 -7.29 28.19 -13.43
N ASP A 485 -7.42 27.61 -12.24
CA ASP A 485 -7.02 26.25 -11.89
C ASP A 485 -8.00 25.18 -12.42
N SER A 486 -9.22 25.59 -12.80
CA SER A 486 -10.30 24.73 -13.28
C SER A 486 -10.52 24.87 -14.78
N GLY A 487 -9.90 23.96 -15.54
CA GLY A 487 -10.03 23.91 -16.99
C GLY A 487 -11.42 23.41 -17.44
N VAL A 488 -11.93 23.98 -18.52
CA VAL A 488 -13.11 23.47 -19.23
C VAL A 488 -12.66 22.31 -20.11
N LEU A 489 -13.24 21.13 -19.87
CA LEU A 489 -12.84 19.86 -20.47
C LEU A 489 -13.70 19.47 -21.68
N GLY A 490 -14.92 19.97 -21.71
CA GLY A 490 -15.91 19.65 -22.73
C GLY A 490 -17.26 20.27 -22.38
N GLN A 491 -18.23 20.07 -23.26
CA GLN A 491 -19.60 20.51 -23.06
C GLN A 491 -20.54 19.32 -23.01
N LEU A 492 -21.53 19.41 -22.14
CA LEU A 492 -22.60 18.44 -21.98
C LEU A 492 -23.86 19.00 -22.63
N ARG A 493 -24.60 18.12 -23.31
CA ARG A 493 -25.79 18.50 -24.07
C ARG A 493 -27.02 18.47 -23.17
N LYS A 494 -27.99 19.35 -23.42
CA LYS A 494 -29.29 19.32 -22.74
C LYS A 494 -29.94 17.94 -22.90
N GLY A 495 -30.54 17.42 -21.84
CA GLY A 495 -31.18 16.10 -21.81
C GLY A 495 -30.21 14.94 -21.63
N GLN A 496 -28.89 15.18 -21.60
CA GLN A 496 -27.91 14.12 -21.41
C GLN A 496 -28.03 13.53 -20.00
N LYS A 497 -28.23 12.21 -19.90
CA LYS A 497 -28.19 11.45 -18.64
C LYS A 497 -26.74 11.18 -18.24
N ILE A 498 -26.40 11.47 -16.99
CA ILE A 498 -25.04 11.36 -16.47
C ILE A 498 -25.07 10.78 -15.05
N SER A 499 -24.16 9.88 -14.72
CA SER A 499 -24.08 9.30 -13.38
C SER A 499 -23.45 10.28 -12.39
N ILE A 500 -24.06 10.43 -11.22
CA ILE A 500 -23.52 11.25 -10.12
C ILE A 500 -22.51 10.41 -9.33
N ILE A 501 -21.32 10.96 -9.10
CA ILE A 501 -20.27 10.37 -8.27
C ILE A 501 -20.34 10.90 -6.84
N SER A 502 -20.36 12.23 -6.69
CA SER A 502 -20.34 12.89 -5.39
C SER A 502 -20.81 14.35 -5.51
N ARG A 503 -21.12 14.98 -4.38
CA ARG A 503 -21.50 16.41 -4.31
C ARG A 503 -20.50 17.15 -3.41
N GLN A 504 -20.18 18.40 -3.74
CA GLN A 504 -19.29 19.26 -2.95
C GLN A 504 -19.76 20.71 -3.07
N GLY A 505 -20.48 21.18 -2.05
CA GLY A 505 -21.15 22.48 -2.09
C GLY A 505 -22.06 22.59 -3.31
N GLU A 506 -21.94 23.70 -4.03
CA GLU A 506 -22.70 23.99 -5.25
C GLU A 506 -22.29 23.18 -6.49
N TRP A 507 -21.32 22.26 -6.36
CA TRP A 507 -20.78 21.49 -7.46
C TRP A 507 -21.10 20.01 -7.34
N THR A 508 -21.43 19.41 -8.47
CA THR A 508 -21.68 17.98 -8.58
C THR A 508 -20.58 17.34 -9.41
N ARG A 509 -19.97 16.30 -8.86
CA ARG A 509 -18.99 15.45 -9.55
C ARG A 509 -19.73 14.36 -10.29
N LEU A 510 -19.52 14.30 -11.59
CA LEU A 510 -20.26 13.46 -12.52
C LEU A 510 -19.31 12.57 -13.32
N ARG A 511 -19.80 11.42 -13.79
CA ARG A 511 -19.07 10.53 -14.69
C ARG A 511 -19.53 10.73 -16.13
N ALA A 512 -18.71 11.38 -16.95
CA ALA A 512 -18.98 11.62 -18.36
C ALA A 512 -18.27 10.57 -19.24
N LEU A 513 -19.02 9.63 -19.82
CA LEU A 513 -18.47 8.52 -20.61
C LEU A 513 -17.79 8.98 -21.90
N ASN A 514 -18.56 9.54 -22.83
CA ASN A 514 -18.07 9.85 -24.17
C ASN A 514 -17.98 11.36 -24.43
N SER A 515 -18.64 12.18 -23.62
CA SER A 515 -18.76 13.62 -23.87
C SER A 515 -17.53 14.42 -23.48
N VAL A 516 -16.61 13.82 -22.71
CA VAL A 516 -15.42 14.50 -22.22
C VAL A 516 -14.20 13.63 -22.48
N ALA A 517 -13.17 14.25 -23.04
CA ALA A 517 -11.87 13.65 -23.25
C ALA A 517 -10.87 14.18 -22.23
N GLY A 518 -9.80 13.43 -22.02
CA GLY A 518 -8.69 13.82 -21.17
C GLY A 518 -7.37 13.65 -21.91
N TRP A 519 -6.28 14.14 -21.33
CA TRP A 519 -4.97 14.18 -21.97
C TRP A 519 -4.01 13.23 -21.25
N MET A 520 -3.33 12.40 -22.02
CA MET A 520 -2.28 11.52 -21.51
C MET A 520 -0.96 11.85 -22.17
N ARG A 521 0.17 11.47 -21.58
CA ARG A 521 1.42 11.61 -22.31
C ARG A 521 1.54 10.55 -23.40
N ARG A 522 2.07 10.93 -24.56
CA ARG A 522 2.24 10.05 -25.73
C ARG A 522 3.08 8.81 -25.41
N ASP A 523 4.07 8.95 -24.53
CA ASP A 523 4.95 7.87 -24.08
C ASP A 523 4.27 6.90 -23.09
N GLN A 524 3.01 7.14 -22.72
CA GLN A 524 2.20 6.23 -21.92
C GLN A 524 1.27 5.37 -22.77
N LEU A 525 1.28 5.53 -24.09
CA LEU A 525 0.35 4.90 -25.01
C LEU A 525 1.07 4.12 -26.12
N ASP A 526 0.67 2.87 -26.29
CA ASP A 526 0.90 2.08 -27.49
C ASP A 526 -0.25 2.37 -28.45
N ILE A 527 -0.07 3.38 -29.32
CA ILE A 527 -1.05 3.69 -30.36
C ILE A 527 -0.99 2.59 -31.42
N LEU A 528 -2.14 2.00 -31.70
CA LEU A 528 -2.31 0.92 -32.65
C LEU A 528 -2.53 1.50 -34.06
N ASP A 529 -1.96 0.83 -35.06
CA ASP A 529 -2.11 1.23 -36.46
C ASP A 529 -3.49 0.90 -37.03
N THR A 530 -4.16 -0.10 -36.44
CA THR A 530 -5.53 -0.52 -36.76
C THR A 530 -6.27 -0.92 -35.49
N VAL A 531 -7.60 -0.81 -35.49
CA VAL A 531 -8.44 -1.34 -34.41
C VAL A 531 -8.62 -2.83 -34.63
N THR A 532 -8.12 -3.64 -33.69
CA THR A 532 -8.29 -5.09 -33.74
C THR A 532 -9.62 -5.52 -33.11
N ALA A 533 -10.09 -6.73 -33.46
CA ALA A 533 -11.23 -7.36 -32.81
C ALA A 533 -11.00 -7.51 -31.30
N GLU A 534 -9.79 -7.91 -30.90
CA GLU A 534 -9.37 -8.02 -29.50
C GLU A 534 -9.48 -6.68 -28.75
N TRP A 535 -9.03 -5.58 -29.37
CA TRP A 535 -9.17 -4.24 -28.78
C TRP A 535 -10.65 -3.86 -28.60
N THR A 536 -11.47 -4.15 -29.61
CA THR A 536 -12.92 -3.85 -29.60
C THR A 536 -13.64 -4.62 -28.51
N GLU A 537 -13.27 -5.89 -28.32
CA GLU A 537 -13.80 -6.74 -27.28
C GLU A 537 -13.38 -6.25 -25.89
N LYS A 538 -12.09 -5.93 -25.70
CA LYS A 538 -11.58 -5.32 -24.45
C LYS A 538 -12.30 -4.02 -24.11
N TRP A 539 -12.50 -3.15 -25.10
CA TRP A 539 -13.21 -1.88 -24.94
C TRP A 539 -14.68 -2.11 -24.54
N SER A 540 -15.33 -3.10 -25.15
CA SER A 540 -16.73 -3.45 -24.86
C SER A 540 -16.88 -4.08 -23.47
N ARG A 541 -15.99 -5.02 -23.10
CA ARG A 541 -15.93 -5.61 -21.75
C ARG A 541 -15.70 -4.56 -20.67
N ALA A 542 -14.74 -3.64 -20.89
CA ALA A 542 -14.48 -2.56 -19.96
C ALA A 542 -15.74 -1.70 -19.73
N ARG A 543 -16.51 -1.39 -20.78
CA ARG A 543 -17.76 -0.63 -20.66
C ARG A 543 -18.90 -1.41 -20.01
N ALA A 544 -19.00 -2.72 -20.25
CA ALA A 544 -20.07 -3.55 -19.70
C ALA A 544 -20.03 -3.60 -18.17
N SER A 545 -18.84 -3.52 -17.57
CA SER A 545 -18.65 -3.51 -16.11
C SER A 545 -19.25 -2.29 -15.39
N ILE A 546 -19.72 -1.27 -16.11
CA ILE A 546 -20.32 -0.04 -15.55
C ILE A 546 -21.84 0.01 -15.72
N ARG A 547 -22.38 -0.77 -16.66
CA ARG A 547 -23.84 -0.83 -16.90
C ARG A 547 -24.56 -1.83 -15.99
N ARG A 548 -23.82 -2.68 -15.29
CA ARG A 548 -24.29 -3.48 -14.14
C ARG A 548 -23.90 -2.75 -12.88
#